data_AF-A0A967BV78-F1
#
_entry.id   AF-A0A967BV78-F1
#
_cell.length_a   1.000
_cell.length_b   1.000
_cell.length_c   1.000
_cell.angle_alpha   90.00
_cell.angle_beta   90.00
_cell.angle_gamma   90.00
#
_symmetry.space_group_name_H-M   'P 1'
#
loop_
_entity.id
_entity.type
_entity.pdbx_description
1 polymer ?
#
loop_
_entity_poly.entity_id
_entity_poly.type
_entity_poly.pdbx_seq_one_letter_code
_entity_poly.pdbx_strand_id
1 'polypeptide(L)'
;MRGRDTYGVSKDFVKSVHGEIGCINCHKGTNVDDKDKAHKGMVKDPSEKDGSGVCGECHDGIAASYKDSMHYKLNGIMDIVGTITKPHKMGDTLLPAAWGLDCANCHASCGSCHVAWPAVAEGGLLNRHQFMKTPPMDKTCYACHGSRFAGEYMGKLGATADVHYEKGQMGCVDCHKAAELHKTEPKGVNRYYAVKTVRCTQCHPDAAKPGRSKIAMHNAHKAGTIACAVCHANKYFNCANCHVSLDIKQPGKIKVIFPSDPLFTFKIGRNIDRGPNNPYEYNLVRHTPMKKDSLASFRYFQAVLKGAPGPKDLVSNYDALPTWNSASVHSIQLDTPQNRSCNACHGHKELFLTKADLAPGDPAANLKVIVKKIPAKIKR
;
A
#
# COMPACT_ATOMS: atom_id res chain seq x y z
N MET A 1 -24.05 0.34 -19.54
CA MET A 1 -24.32 -0.40 -18.29
C MET A 1 -23.62 0.32 -17.14
N ARG A 2 -24.22 1.36 -16.55
CA ARG A 2 -23.60 2.15 -15.48
C ARG A 2 -24.72 2.61 -14.54
N GLY A 3 -24.86 2.00 -13.37
CA GLY A 3 -25.87 2.39 -12.37
C GLY A 3 -26.56 1.22 -11.67
N ARG A 4 -27.39 0.44 -12.36
CA ARG A 4 -28.16 -0.65 -11.74
C ARG A 4 -27.29 -1.83 -11.27
N ASP A 5 -26.22 -2.14 -11.98
CA ASP A 5 -25.32 -3.27 -11.63
C ASP A 5 -24.39 -2.94 -10.46
N THR A 6 -24.20 -1.65 -10.17
CA THR A 6 -23.28 -1.17 -9.14
C THR A 6 -23.98 -1.02 -7.78
N TYR A 7 -25.28 -0.74 -7.76
CA TYR A 7 -26.01 -0.43 -6.52
C TYR A 7 -27.24 -1.31 -6.27
N GLY A 8 -27.65 -2.13 -7.25
CA GLY A 8 -28.77 -3.04 -7.08
C GLY A 8 -28.37 -4.31 -6.33
N VAL A 9 -29.20 -4.77 -5.40
CA VAL A 9 -29.02 -6.03 -4.68
C VAL A 9 -29.39 -7.23 -5.58
N SER A 10 -28.69 -8.36 -5.43
CA SER A 10 -28.96 -9.60 -6.15
C SER A 10 -30.19 -10.29 -5.57
N LYS A 11 -31.02 -10.92 -6.43
CA LYS A 11 -32.11 -11.78 -5.96
C LYS A 11 -31.58 -12.97 -5.15
N ASP A 12 -30.38 -13.43 -5.45
CA ASP A 12 -29.75 -14.56 -4.75
C ASP A 12 -29.27 -14.14 -3.36
N PHE A 13 -29.00 -12.86 -3.13
CA PHE A 13 -28.54 -12.38 -1.82
C PHE A 13 -29.64 -12.55 -0.78
N VAL A 14 -30.89 -12.24 -1.15
CA VAL A 14 -32.06 -12.33 -0.27
C VAL A 14 -32.28 -13.77 0.24
N LYS A 15 -31.79 -14.77 -0.49
CA LYS A 15 -31.85 -16.20 -0.12
C LYS A 15 -30.61 -16.70 0.61
N SER A 16 -29.62 -15.83 0.86
CA SER A 16 -28.42 -16.18 1.61
C SER A 16 -28.64 -15.99 3.10
N VAL A 17 -27.78 -16.59 3.93
CA VAL A 17 -27.80 -16.40 5.39
C VAL A 17 -27.80 -14.91 5.78
N HIS A 18 -27.03 -14.07 5.07
CA HIS A 18 -27.00 -12.63 5.34
C HIS A 18 -28.27 -11.90 4.87
N GLY A 19 -28.92 -12.38 3.81
CA GLY A 19 -30.18 -11.83 3.32
C GLY A 19 -31.36 -12.13 4.23
N GLU A 20 -31.38 -13.34 4.81
CA GLU A 20 -32.41 -13.78 5.77
C GLU A 20 -32.38 -12.98 7.08
N ILE A 21 -31.20 -12.48 7.48
CA ILE A 21 -31.06 -11.55 8.62
C ILE A 21 -31.82 -10.23 8.35
N GLY A 22 -31.98 -9.82 7.10
CA GLY A 22 -32.68 -8.60 6.72
C GLY A 22 -31.83 -7.33 6.87
N CYS A 23 -32.12 -6.35 6.00
CA CYS A 23 -31.29 -5.16 5.82
C CYS A 23 -31.10 -4.34 7.10
N ILE A 24 -32.17 -4.20 7.89
CA ILE A 24 -32.26 -3.27 9.02
C ILE A 24 -31.42 -3.74 10.21
N ASN A 25 -31.19 -5.04 10.35
CA ASN A 25 -30.38 -5.55 11.45
C ASN A 25 -28.94 -5.03 11.35
N CYS A 26 -28.38 -5.04 10.15
CA CYS A 26 -27.05 -4.48 9.88
C CYS A 26 -27.08 -2.97 9.66
N HIS A 27 -27.93 -2.50 8.76
CA HIS A 27 -27.90 -1.12 8.26
C HIS A 27 -28.82 -0.17 9.00
N LYS A 28 -29.64 -0.63 9.97
CA LYS A 28 -30.66 0.19 10.64
C LYS A 28 -31.65 0.80 9.62
N GLY A 29 -32.27 1.93 9.95
CA GLY A 29 -33.31 2.53 9.11
C GLY A 29 -34.71 1.97 9.40
N THR A 30 -35.61 2.11 8.43
CA THR A 30 -37.03 1.74 8.58
C THR A 30 -37.50 0.88 7.40
N ASN A 31 -38.34 -0.13 7.66
CA ASN A 31 -38.88 -0.99 6.61
C ASN A 31 -40.11 -0.33 5.95
N VAL A 32 -39.88 0.57 5.00
CA VAL A 32 -40.93 1.27 4.25
C VAL A 32 -40.54 1.42 2.78
N ASP A 33 -41.51 1.55 1.89
CA ASP A 33 -41.26 1.63 0.45
C ASP A 33 -40.67 2.98 0.00
N ASP A 34 -40.91 4.03 0.78
CA ASP A 34 -40.33 5.35 0.53
C ASP A 34 -38.83 5.34 0.86
N LYS A 35 -38.01 5.53 -0.16
CA LYS A 35 -36.54 5.49 -0.07
C LYS A 35 -35.97 6.42 1.01
N ASP A 36 -36.46 7.66 1.09
CA ASP A 36 -35.88 8.65 2.00
C ASP A 36 -36.28 8.35 3.45
N LYS A 37 -37.49 7.86 3.67
CA LYS A 37 -37.93 7.35 4.98
C LYS A 37 -37.20 6.05 5.36
N ALA A 38 -37.00 5.14 4.42
CA ALA A 38 -36.30 3.88 4.65
C ALA A 38 -34.86 4.10 5.08
N HIS A 39 -34.18 5.05 4.42
CA HIS A 39 -32.78 5.38 4.71
C HIS A 39 -32.59 6.38 5.86
N LYS A 40 -33.67 6.88 6.47
CA LYS A 40 -33.55 7.77 7.63
C LYS A 40 -32.92 7.01 8.80
N GLY A 41 -31.72 7.43 9.22
CA GLY A 41 -30.95 6.77 10.27
C GLY A 41 -30.22 5.50 9.83
N MET A 42 -30.13 5.24 8.53
CA MET A 42 -29.39 4.09 8.00
C MET A 42 -27.87 4.28 8.15
N VAL A 43 -27.21 3.25 8.65
CA VAL A 43 -25.76 3.10 8.69
C VAL A 43 -25.29 2.57 7.33
N LYS A 44 -24.55 3.41 6.59
CA LYS A 44 -24.05 3.07 5.24
C LYS A 44 -23.02 1.95 5.25
N ASP A 45 -22.03 2.02 6.14
CA ASP A 45 -21.05 0.96 6.38
C ASP A 45 -21.25 0.38 7.79
N PRO A 46 -21.92 -0.76 7.93
CA PRO A 46 -22.20 -1.37 9.21
C PRO A 46 -20.98 -2.08 9.83
N SER A 47 -19.86 -2.15 9.11
CA SER A 47 -18.61 -2.80 9.55
C SER A 47 -17.52 -1.83 10.01
N GLU A 48 -17.72 -0.52 9.82
CA GLU A 48 -16.74 0.52 10.14
C GLU A 48 -16.47 0.67 11.64
N LYS A 49 -17.55 0.67 12.43
CA LYS A 49 -17.49 0.96 13.86
C LYS A 49 -16.56 -0.03 14.58
N ASP A 50 -15.52 0.48 15.24
CA ASP A 50 -14.53 -0.32 15.97
C ASP A 50 -13.88 -1.45 15.14
N GLY A 51 -13.88 -1.33 13.82
CA GLY A 51 -13.26 -2.25 12.85
C GLY A 51 -14.05 -3.50 12.52
N SER A 52 -15.23 -3.69 13.10
CA SER A 52 -16.08 -4.84 12.77
C SER A 52 -17.57 -4.55 12.83
N GLY A 53 -17.98 -3.51 13.57
CA GLY A 53 -19.35 -3.09 13.74
C GLY A 53 -20.27 -4.27 14.05
N VAL A 54 -21.39 -4.36 13.33
CA VAL A 54 -22.37 -5.45 13.51
C VAL A 54 -21.79 -6.82 13.13
N CYS A 55 -20.79 -6.86 12.25
CA CYS A 55 -20.20 -8.13 11.80
C CYS A 55 -19.51 -8.86 12.96
N GLY A 56 -19.00 -8.13 13.95
CA GLY A 56 -18.36 -8.70 15.14
C GLY A 56 -19.30 -9.48 16.06
N GLU A 57 -20.62 -9.30 15.94
CA GLU A 57 -21.62 -10.05 16.72
C GLU A 57 -21.67 -11.53 16.32
N CYS A 58 -21.37 -11.84 15.05
CA CYS A 58 -21.36 -13.21 14.51
C CYS A 58 -19.96 -13.70 14.09
N HIS A 59 -19.02 -12.79 13.86
CA HIS A 59 -17.66 -13.09 13.38
C HIS A 59 -16.58 -12.63 14.38
N ASP A 60 -16.85 -12.84 15.67
CA ASP A 60 -16.03 -12.42 16.81
C ASP A 60 -14.54 -12.78 16.67
N GLY A 61 -14.22 -13.99 16.20
CA GLY A 61 -12.86 -14.48 16.08
C GLY A 61 -11.99 -13.65 15.13
N ILE A 62 -12.51 -13.30 13.94
CA ILE A 62 -11.77 -12.47 12.97
C ILE A 62 -11.86 -10.99 13.37
N ALA A 63 -13.01 -10.55 13.87
CA ALA A 63 -13.23 -9.18 14.32
C ALA A 63 -12.27 -8.75 15.43
N ALA A 64 -11.99 -9.66 16.38
CA ALA A 64 -11.11 -9.39 17.52
C ALA A 64 -9.69 -8.95 17.11
N SER A 65 -9.17 -9.47 16.00
CA SER A 65 -7.83 -9.10 15.50
C SER A 65 -7.85 -8.00 14.44
N TYR A 66 -8.91 -7.91 13.63
CA TYR A 66 -8.94 -7.00 12.47
C TYR A 66 -8.83 -5.53 12.85
N LYS A 67 -9.48 -5.11 13.94
CA LYS A 67 -9.40 -3.75 14.47
C LYS A 67 -7.98 -3.29 14.79
N ASP A 68 -7.04 -4.22 14.96
CA ASP A 68 -5.63 -3.96 15.23
C ASP A 68 -4.73 -4.15 14.00
N SER A 69 -5.30 -4.49 12.84
CA SER A 69 -4.57 -4.65 11.58
C SER A 69 -4.11 -3.32 10.99
N MET A 70 -3.08 -3.38 10.15
CA MET A 70 -2.61 -2.23 9.36
C MET A 70 -3.67 -1.68 8.40
N HIS A 71 -4.53 -2.55 7.82
CA HIS A 71 -5.60 -2.14 6.91
C HIS A 71 -6.66 -1.29 7.60
N TYR A 72 -6.93 -1.55 8.88
CA TYR A 72 -7.82 -0.72 9.68
C TYR A 72 -7.09 0.53 10.22
N LYS A 73 -5.92 0.39 10.85
CA LYS A 73 -5.32 1.51 11.60
C LYS A 73 -4.52 2.51 10.76
N LEU A 74 -4.01 2.12 9.60
CA LEU A 74 -3.09 2.93 8.79
C LEU A 74 -1.86 3.46 9.57
N ASN A 75 -1.45 2.76 10.63
CA ASN A 75 -0.39 3.18 11.55
C ASN A 75 0.93 3.51 10.83
N GLY A 76 1.32 2.73 9.82
CA GLY A 76 2.55 2.98 9.08
C GLY A 76 2.56 4.33 8.34
N ILE A 77 1.41 4.80 7.85
CA ILE A 77 1.30 6.13 7.21
C ILE A 77 1.28 7.22 8.29
N MET A 78 0.54 7.00 9.37
CA MET A 78 0.45 7.92 10.51
C MET A 78 1.82 8.18 11.16
N ASP A 79 2.64 7.13 11.33
CA ASP A 79 3.98 7.23 11.90
C ASP A 79 4.91 8.09 11.04
N ILE A 80 4.83 7.93 9.71
CA ILE A 80 5.62 8.71 8.75
C ILE A 80 5.20 10.17 8.81
N VAL A 81 3.90 10.45 8.66
CA VAL A 81 3.35 11.82 8.71
C VAL A 81 3.69 12.48 10.05
N GLY A 82 3.43 11.79 11.15
CA GLY A 82 3.72 12.29 12.49
C GLY A 82 5.21 12.48 12.78
N THR A 83 6.11 11.77 12.08
CA THR A 83 7.56 11.99 12.20
C THR A 83 8.01 13.23 11.44
N ILE A 84 7.60 13.37 10.18
CA ILE A 84 8.07 14.45 9.30
C ILE A 84 7.47 15.82 9.66
N THR A 85 6.33 15.86 10.35
CA THR A 85 5.69 17.12 10.75
C THR A 85 6.16 17.64 12.11
N LYS A 86 7.02 16.91 12.84
CA LYS A 86 7.55 17.40 14.13
C LYS A 86 8.30 18.72 13.94
N PRO A 87 8.19 19.68 14.88
CA PRO A 87 7.48 19.58 16.17
C PRO A 87 5.98 19.92 16.12
N HIS A 88 5.41 20.16 14.94
CA HIS A 88 4.00 20.52 14.82
C HIS A 88 3.09 19.35 15.21
N LYS A 89 2.06 19.64 16.01
CA LYS A 89 1.01 18.68 16.35
C LYS A 89 -0.05 18.69 15.27
N MET A 90 -0.52 17.51 14.85
CA MET A 90 -1.53 17.40 13.78
C MET A 90 -2.79 18.22 14.10
N GLY A 91 -3.30 18.16 15.33
CA GLY A 91 -4.52 18.86 15.77
C GLY A 91 -4.50 20.38 15.56
N ASP A 92 -3.31 20.98 15.58
CA ASP A 92 -3.12 22.43 15.45
C ASP A 92 -3.10 22.88 13.97
N THR A 93 -3.26 21.93 13.04
CA THR A 93 -3.12 22.16 11.59
C THR A 93 -4.36 21.73 10.82
N LEU A 94 -4.33 21.80 9.48
CA LEU A 94 -5.35 21.21 8.61
C LEU A 94 -5.08 19.72 8.31
N LEU A 95 -3.98 19.13 8.82
CA LEU A 95 -3.65 17.72 8.59
C LEU A 95 -4.76 16.73 8.95
N PRO A 96 -5.51 16.87 10.07
CA PRO A 96 -6.59 15.93 10.39
C PRO A 96 -7.73 15.98 9.37
N ALA A 97 -8.04 17.17 8.84
CA ALA A 97 -9.05 17.32 7.79
C ALA A 97 -8.54 16.74 6.47
N ALA A 98 -7.29 17.01 6.09
CA ALA A 98 -6.67 16.42 4.92
C ALA A 98 -6.56 14.89 5.01
N TRP A 99 -6.27 14.37 6.21
CA TRP A 99 -6.24 12.95 6.51
C TRP A 99 -7.59 12.30 6.19
N GLY A 100 -8.68 12.86 6.71
CA GLY A 100 -10.03 12.36 6.45
C GLY A 100 -10.48 12.50 5.00
N LEU A 101 -9.98 13.50 4.27
CA LEU A 101 -10.34 13.74 2.86
C LEU A 101 -9.68 12.75 1.90
N ASP A 102 -8.46 12.33 2.17
CA ASP A 102 -7.68 11.55 1.20
C ASP A 102 -6.83 10.43 1.80
N CYS A 103 -6.03 10.70 2.84
CA CYS A 103 -5.12 9.70 3.39
C CYS A 103 -5.85 8.50 3.99
N ALA A 104 -7.01 8.75 4.59
CA ALA A 104 -7.90 7.75 5.17
C ALA A 104 -8.74 7.02 4.11
N ASN A 105 -8.72 7.40 2.82
CA ASN A 105 -9.49 6.69 1.80
C ASN A 105 -8.96 5.26 1.53
N CYS A 106 -7.73 4.97 1.97
CA CYS A 106 -7.16 3.63 1.98
C CYS A 106 -7.56 2.80 3.22
N HIS A 107 -8.23 3.41 4.20
CA HIS A 107 -8.80 2.70 5.35
C HIS A 107 -9.79 1.64 4.86
N ALA A 108 -9.76 0.47 5.47
CA ALA A 108 -10.67 -0.61 5.13
C ALA A 108 -11.43 -1.12 6.36
N SER A 109 -12.71 -1.39 6.13
CA SER A 109 -13.63 -2.15 6.97
C SER A 109 -13.86 -3.56 6.39
N CYS A 110 -14.57 -4.46 7.07
CA CYS A 110 -14.92 -5.77 6.49
C CYS A 110 -15.70 -5.62 5.17
N GLY A 111 -16.61 -4.65 5.11
CA GLY A 111 -17.41 -4.35 3.92
C GLY A 111 -16.56 -3.92 2.73
N SER A 112 -15.44 -3.22 2.98
CA SER A 112 -14.53 -2.68 1.94
C SER A 112 -13.89 -3.76 1.06
N CYS A 113 -13.75 -5.00 1.56
CA CYS A 113 -13.22 -6.11 0.78
C CYS A 113 -14.30 -7.14 0.43
N HIS A 114 -15.25 -7.39 1.33
CA HIS A 114 -16.13 -8.54 1.23
C HIS A 114 -17.53 -8.23 0.69
N VAL A 115 -17.96 -6.96 0.64
CA VAL A 115 -19.35 -6.61 0.29
C VAL A 115 -19.44 -5.46 -0.72
N ALA A 116 -18.53 -4.49 -0.64
CA ALA A 116 -18.54 -3.27 -1.41
C ALA A 116 -17.17 -2.97 -2.04
N TRP A 117 -17.18 -2.15 -3.08
CA TRP A 117 -15.97 -1.56 -3.63
C TRP A 117 -15.48 -0.50 -2.64
N PRO A 118 -14.16 -0.39 -2.39
CA PRO A 118 -13.61 0.65 -1.53
C PRO A 118 -14.02 2.06 -1.97
N ALA A 119 -14.16 2.97 -1.01
CA ALA A 119 -14.57 4.36 -1.28
C ALA A 119 -13.64 5.07 -2.28
N VAL A 120 -12.35 4.76 -2.24
CA VAL A 120 -11.34 5.29 -3.18
C VAL A 120 -11.61 4.91 -4.65
N ALA A 121 -12.39 3.87 -4.92
CA ALA A 121 -12.82 3.46 -6.26
C ALA A 121 -14.27 3.85 -6.59
N GLU A 122 -14.76 4.95 -6.00
CA GLU A 122 -16.10 5.51 -6.20
C GLU A 122 -17.26 4.64 -5.66
N GLY A 123 -16.94 3.56 -4.93
CA GLY A 123 -17.92 2.71 -4.27
C GLY A 123 -18.75 1.84 -5.22
N GLY A 124 -19.66 1.07 -4.63
CA GLY A 124 -20.45 0.06 -5.34
C GLY A 124 -20.55 -1.23 -4.55
N LEU A 125 -21.44 -2.13 -4.96
CA LEU A 125 -21.65 -3.43 -4.33
C LEU A 125 -20.91 -4.52 -5.11
N LEU A 126 -20.12 -5.33 -4.40
CA LEU A 126 -19.52 -6.52 -4.96
C LEU A 126 -20.61 -7.52 -5.29
N ASN A 127 -20.64 -7.96 -6.55
CA ASN A 127 -21.60 -8.94 -7.06
C ASN A 127 -23.03 -8.67 -6.57
N ARG A 128 -23.44 -7.39 -6.55
CA ARG A 128 -24.78 -6.97 -6.12
C ARG A 128 -25.10 -7.38 -4.68
N HIS A 129 -24.20 -7.02 -3.76
CA HIS A 129 -24.30 -7.21 -2.29
C HIS A 129 -24.08 -8.65 -1.81
N GLN A 130 -23.39 -9.46 -2.60
CA GLN A 130 -22.99 -10.79 -2.14
C GLN A 130 -21.79 -10.68 -1.22
N PHE A 131 -21.79 -11.47 -0.15
CA PHE A 131 -20.68 -11.55 0.80
C PHE A 131 -19.62 -12.48 0.23
N MET A 132 -18.50 -11.90 -0.18
CA MET A 132 -17.42 -12.58 -0.89
C MET A 132 -16.39 -13.08 0.10
N LYS A 133 -16.36 -14.40 0.38
CA LYS A 133 -15.30 -14.99 1.24
C LYS A 133 -13.90 -14.66 0.74
N THR A 134 -13.69 -14.79 -0.58
CA THR A 134 -12.46 -14.35 -1.25
C THR A 134 -12.78 -13.10 -2.06
N PRO A 135 -12.17 -11.95 -1.74
CA PRO A 135 -12.48 -10.70 -2.42
C PRO A 135 -11.91 -10.69 -3.85
N PRO A 136 -12.65 -10.17 -4.84
CA PRO A 136 -12.14 -10.05 -6.20
C PRO A 136 -11.04 -8.99 -6.25
N MET A 137 -9.82 -9.41 -6.59
CA MET A 137 -8.61 -8.60 -6.53
C MET A 137 -8.69 -7.30 -7.37
N ASP A 138 -9.31 -7.37 -8.55
CA ASP A 138 -9.43 -6.25 -9.50
C ASP A 138 -10.31 -5.11 -8.98
N LYS A 139 -11.30 -5.42 -8.14
CA LYS A 139 -12.27 -4.47 -7.59
C LYS A 139 -11.97 -4.04 -6.16
N THR A 140 -11.11 -4.78 -5.45
CA THR A 140 -10.83 -4.54 -4.02
C THR A 140 -9.38 -4.16 -3.80
N CYS A 141 -8.44 -5.09 -3.96
CA CYS A 141 -7.01 -4.85 -3.75
C CYS A 141 -6.48 -3.75 -4.69
N TYR A 142 -6.81 -3.83 -5.99
CA TYR A 142 -6.35 -2.83 -6.98
C TYR A 142 -6.91 -1.43 -6.71
N ALA A 143 -8.10 -1.31 -6.14
CA ALA A 143 -8.71 -0.01 -5.84
C ALA A 143 -7.84 0.83 -4.88
N CYS A 144 -7.28 0.22 -3.84
CA CYS A 144 -6.44 0.91 -2.86
C CYS A 144 -4.94 0.83 -3.18
N HIS A 145 -4.44 -0.34 -3.59
CA HIS A 145 -3.01 -0.52 -3.91
C HIS A 145 -2.62 0.03 -5.29
N GLY A 146 -3.62 0.31 -6.12
CA GLY A 146 -3.51 1.11 -7.33
C GLY A 146 -2.49 0.59 -8.34
N SER A 147 -2.07 1.51 -9.18
CA SER A 147 -1.16 1.24 -10.28
C SER A 147 0.23 0.84 -9.77
N ARG A 148 0.73 1.46 -8.69
CA ARG A 148 2.07 1.25 -8.13
C ARG A 148 2.39 -0.21 -7.80
N PHE A 149 1.42 -0.98 -7.31
CA PHE A 149 1.65 -2.37 -6.91
C PHE A 149 0.89 -3.32 -7.81
N ALA A 150 -0.42 -3.15 -7.91
CA ALA A 150 -1.24 -4.08 -8.65
C ALA A 150 -1.21 -3.78 -10.17
N GLY A 151 -0.89 -2.55 -10.58
CA GLY A 151 -0.54 -2.25 -11.98
C GLY A 151 0.79 -2.88 -12.42
N GLU A 152 1.83 -2.87 -11.57
CA GLU A 152 3.07 -3.64 -11.82
C GLU A 152 2.76 -5.15 -11.91
N TYR A 153 2.04 -5.69 -10.93
CA TYR A 153 1.73 -7.12 -10.84
C TYR A 153 1.01 -7.65 -12.08
N MET A 154 -0.01 -6.90 -12.54
CA MET A 154 -0.81 -7.27 -13.70
C MET A 154 -0.22 -6.82 -15.04
N GLY A 155 0.96 -6.18 -15.06
CA GLY A 155 1.59 -5.67 -16.28
C GLY A 155 0.86 -4.49 -16.93
N LYS A 156 0.00 -3.79 -16.19
CA LYS A 156 -0.63 -2.53 -16.63
C LYS A 156 0.32 -1.34 -16.52
N LEU A 157 1.39 -1.48 -15.75
CA LEU A 157 2.52 -0.57 -15.66
C LEU A 157 3.82 -1.35 -15.77
N GLY A 158 4.74 -0.88 -16.63
CA GLY A 158 6.03 -1.53 -16.87
C GLY A 158 6.06 -2.33 -18.17
N ALA A 159 7.13 -3.09 -18.38
CA ALA A 159 7.34 -3.82 -19.63
C ALA A 159 6.61 -5.17 -19.68
N THR A 160 6.40 -5.82 -18.54
CA THR A 160 5.84 -7.16 -18.40
C THR A 160 5.09 -7.31 -17.07
N ALA A 161 4.09 -8.18 -17.04
CA ALA A 161 3.41 -8.58 -15.81
C ALA A 161 4.30 -9.49 -14.96
N ASP A 162 4.01 -9.57 -13.66
CA ASP A 162 4.70 -10.49 -12.76
C ASP A 162 4.47 -11.94 -13.20
N VAL A 163 5.52 -12.77 -13.16
CA VAL A 163 5.44 -14.17 -13.57
C VAL A 163 4.42 -14.98 -12.76
N HIS A 164 4.21 -14.64 -11.48
CA HIS A 164 3.23 -15.30 -10.64
C HIS A 164 1.79 -14.98 -11.09
N TYR A 165 1.58 -13.77 -11.62
CA TYR A 165 0.30 -13.40 -12.22
C TYR A 165 0.14 -14.05 -13.60
N GLU A 166 1.07 -13.77 -14.52
CA GLU A 166 0.92 -14.14 -15.93
C GLU A 166 0.97 -15.66 -16.14
N LYS A 167 1.96 -16.33 -15.55
CA LYS A 167 2.15 -17.78 -15.72
C LYS A 167 1.57 -18.58 -14.58
N GLY A 168 1.68 -18.07 -13.36
CA GLY A 168 1.17 -18.73 -12.16
C GLY A 168 -0.34 -18.60 -11.96
N GLN A 169 -1.00 -17.66 -12.66
CA GLN A 169 -2.43 -17.35 -12.50
C GLN A 169 -2.79 -17.06 -11.03
N MET A 170 -1.85 -16.50 -10.28
CA MET A 170 -2.00 -16.22 -8.85
C MET A 170 -2.63 -14.85 -8.63
N GLY A 171 -3.63 -14.78 -7.76
CA GLY A 171 -4.14 -13.55 -7.20
C GLY A 171 -3.42 -13.10 -5.93
N CYS A 172 -3.71 -11.89 -5.45
CA CYS A 172 -3.07 -11.33 -4.26
C CYS A 172 -3.08 -12.29 -3.07
N VAL A 173 -4.21 -12.96 -2.83
CA VAL A 173 -4.42 -13.84 -1.66
C VAL A 173 -3.72 -15.21 -1.78
N ASP A 174 -3.19 -15.53 -2.96
CA ASP A 174 -2.36 -16.72 -3.13
C ASP A 174 -1.00 -16.56 -2.47
N CYS A 175 -0.51 -15.32 -2.37
CA CYS A 175 0.64 -14.93 -1.57
C CYS A 175 0.20 -14.38 -0.19
N HIS A 176 -0.64 -13.34 -0.16
CA HIS A 176 -1.08 -12.63 1.03
C HIS A 176 -2.24 -13.34 1.74
N LYS A 177 -1.94 -14.20 2.70
CA LYS A 177 -2.96 -15.04 3.35
C LYS A 177 -3.83 -14.23 4.31
N ALA A 178 -5.07 -14.69 4.53
CA ALA A 178 -6.06 -14.02 5.38
C ALA A 178 -5.55 -13.67 6.78
N ALA A 179 -4.73 -14.53 7.39
CA ALA A 179 -4.14 -14.28 8.70
C ALA A 179 -3.21 -13.05 8.73
N GLU A 180 -2.59 -12.69 7.61
CA GLU A 180 -1.70 -11.53 7.46
C GLU A 180 -2.51 -10.26 7.17
N LEU A 181 -3.62 -10.41 6.44
CA LEU A 181 -4.50 -9.30 6.06
C LEU A 181 -5.36 -8.83 7.24
N HIS A 182 -5.88 -9.78 8.05
CA HIS A 182 -6.78 -9.52 9.17
C HIS A 182 -6.09 -9.38 10.54
N LYS A 183 -4.77 -9.55 10.59
CA LYS A 183 -4.00 -9.39 11.83
C LYS A 183 -2.59 -8.92 11.53
N THR A 184 -2.17 -7.89 12.26
CA THR A 184 -0.78 -7.45 12.27
C THR A 184 -0.05 -8.07 13.45
N GLU A 185 1.05 -8.76 13.17
CA GLU A 185 1.84 -9.46 14.18
C GLU A 185 3.33 -9.12 14.00
N PRO A 186 4.04 -8.64 15.06
CA PRO A 186 3.50 -8.22 16.35
C PRO A 186 2.52 -7.05 16.24
N LYS A 187 1.64 -6.87 17.22
CA LYS A 187 0.64 -5.80 17.20
C LYS A 187 1.31 -4.42 17.14
N GLY A 188 0.80 -3.54 16.29
CA GLY A 188 1.25 -2.14 16.19
C GLY A 188 2.52 -1.92 15.38
N VAL A 189 3.16 -2.98 14.86
CA VAL A 189 4.36 -2.83 14.04
C VAL A 189 4.02 -2.34 12.62
N ASN A 190 5.03 -1.78 11.96
CA ASN A 190 4.96 -1.39 10.56
C ASN A 190 5.28 -2.58 9.64
N ARG A 191 4.91 -2.47 8.35
CA ARG A 191 4.93 -3.59 7.39
C ARG A 191 6.22 -4.41 7.33
N TYR A 192 7.40 -3.80 7.51
CA TYR A 192 8.69 -4.49 7.42
C TYR A 192 9.11 -5.20 8.72
N TYR A 193 8.43 -4.90 9.82
CA TYR A 193 8.63 -5.50 11.13
C TYR A 193 7.54 -6.54 11.45
N ALA A 194 6.57 -6.73 10.55
CA ALA A 194 5.56 -7.78 10.67
C ALA A 194 6.17 -9.17 10.40
N VAL A 195 5.94 -10.09 11.34
CA VAL A 195 6.49 -11.46 11.31
C VAL A 195 5.65 -12.43 10.47
N LYS A 196 4.40 -12.08 10.16
CA LYS A 196 3.52 -12.83 9.24
C LYS A 196 3.33 -12.04 7.95
N THR A 197 4.20 -12.31 6.98
CA THR A 197 4.20 -11.67 5.66
C THR A 197 4.70 -12.64 4.60
N VAL A 198 4.41 -12.31 3.35
CA VAL A 198 4.83 -13.05 2.16
C VAL A 198 6.34 -13.17 2.08
N ARG A 199 6.82 -14.39 1.86
CA ARG A 199 8.23 -14.67 1.61
C ARG A 199 8.38 -15.61 0.43
N CYS A 200 9.30 -15.29 -0.48
CA CYS A 200 9.64 -16.15 -1.61
C CYS A 200 9.97 -17.59 -1.15
N THR A 201 10.61 -17.73 0.01
CA THR A 201 11.03 -19.01 0.58
C THR A 201 9.91 -19.89 1.11
N GLN A 202 8.67 -19.38 1.24
CA GLN A 202 7.51 -20.21 1.54
C GLN A 202 7.15 -21.13 0.37
N CYS A 203 7.36 -20.68 -0.88
CA CYS A 203 7.12 -21.47 -2.08
C CYS A 203 8.42 -21.98 -2.74
N HIS A 204 9.54 -21.28 -2.52
CA HIS A 204 10.86 -21.62 -3.06
C HIS A 204 11.88 -21.90 -1.93
N PRO A 205 11.65 -22.93 -1.08
CA PRO A 205 12.46 -23.18 0.11
C PRO A 205 13.91 -23.54 -0.18
N ASP A 206 14.19 -24.12 -1.36
CA ASP A 206 15.54 -24.53 -1.74
C ASP A 206 16.37 -23.39 -2.33
N ALA A 207 15.73 -22.33 -2.81
CA ALA A 207 16.41 -21.18 -3.41
C ALA A 207 17.22 -20.36 -2.40
N ALA A 208 16.82 -20.36 -1.11
CA ALA A 208 17.50 -19.59 -0.07
C ALA A 208 18.36 -20.44 0.89
N LYS A 209 18.35 -21.77 0.74
CA LYS A 209 19.11 -22.68 1.60
C LYS A 209 20.45 -22.99 0.94
N PRO A 210 21.59 -22.60 1.56
CA PRO A 210 22.91 -22.88 1.00
C PRO A 210 23.10 -24.35 0.66
N GLY A 211 23.58 -24.63 -0.55
CA GLY A 211 23.84 -25.98 -1.05
C GLY A 211 22.61 -26.77 -1.50
N ARG A 212 21.38 -26.24 -1.33
CA ARG A 212 20.16 -26.91 -1.81
C ARG A 212 19.73 -26.49 -3.20
N SER A 213 19.99 -25.24 -3.58
CA SER A 213 19.72 -24.79 -4.93
C SER A 213 20.74 -25.38 -5.91
N LYS A 214 20.23 -26.00 -6.98
CA LYS A 214 21.04 -26.43 -8.14
C LYS A 214 21.58 -25.25 -8.97
N ILE A 215 20.99 -24.06 -8.80
CA ILE A 215 21.43 -22.83 -9.45
C ILE A 215 22.55 -22.21 -8.61
N ALA A 216 23.76 -22.15 -9.17
CA ALA A 216 24.96 -21.68 -8.48
C ALA A 216 24.82 -20.26 -7.90
N MET A 217 24.13 -19.35 -8.60
CA MET A 217 23.95 -17.96 -8.15
C MET A 217 23.18 -17.82 -6.84
N HIS A 218 22.27 -18.75 -6.52
CA HIS A 218 21.56 -18.76 -5.23
C HIS A 218 22.50 -19.04 -4.04
N ASN A 219 23.67 -19.63 -4.30
CA ASN A 219 24.67 -19.94 -3.29
C ASN A 219 25.86 -18.97 -3.32
N ALA A 220 25.87 -17.99 -4.24
CA ALA A 220 27.03 -17.13 -4.49
C ALA A 220 27.22 -16.02 -3.44
N HIS A 221 26.16 -15.66 -2.72
CA HIS A 221 26.19 -14.64 -1.67
C HIS A 221 25.86 -15.25 -0.32
N LYS A 222 26.42 -14.69 0.76
CA LYS A 222 26.05 -15.09 2.12
C LYS A 222 24.55 -14.88 2.32
N ALA A 223 23.94 -15.78 3.09
CA ALA A 223 22.52 -15.67 3.42
C ALA A 223 22.23 -14.31 4.09
N GLY A 224 21.19 -13.62 3.62
CA GLY A 224 20.84 -12.28 4.11
C GLY A 224 21.69 -11.13 3.55
N THR A 225 22.55 -11.35 2.55
CA THR A 225 23.23 -10.22 1.89
C THR A 225 22.31 -9.49 0.90
N ILE A 226 21.67 -10.22 -0.03
CA ILE A 226 20.91 -9.63 -1.14
C ILE A 226 19.49 -10.21 -1.16
N ALA A 227 18.46 -9.36 -1.27
CA ALA A 227 17.08 -9.82 -1.42
C ALA A 227 16.81 -10.46 -2.79
N CYS A 228 15.91 -11.44 -2.83
CA CYS A 228 15.54 -12.16 -4.06
C CYS A 228 15.11 -11.21 -5.19
N ALA A 229 14.35 -10.16 -4.84
CA ALA A 229 13.87 -9.18 -5.81
C ALA A 229 15.00 -8.42 -6.53
N VAL A 230 16.20 -8.31 -5.93
CA VAL A 230 17.36 -7.69 -6.60
C VAL A 230 17.78 -8.46 -7.85
N CYS A 231 17.61 -9.78 -7.85
CA CYS A 231 17.89 -10.61 -9.02
C CYS A 231 16.64 -10.85 -9.86
N HIS A 232 15.45 -10.84 -9.25
CA HIS A 232 14.24 -11.31 -9.92
C HIS A 232 13.25 -10.22 -10.34
N ALA A 233 13.43 -8.96 -9.96
CA ALA A 233 12.51 -7.91 -10.39
C ALA A 233 12.93 -7.23 -11.69
N ASN A 234 11.96 -6.88 -12.52
CA ASN A 234 12.14 -5.92 -13.60
C ASN A 234 12.15 -4.47 -13.08
N LYS A 235 12.53 -3.52 -13.96
CA LYS A 235 12.33 -2.08 -13.70
C LYS A 235 10.90 -1.83 -13.24
N TYR A 236 10.75 -1.02 -12.20
CA TYR A 236 9.48 -0.79 -11.54
C TYR A 236 9.16 0.70 -11.48
N PHE A 237 7.90 1.00 -11.22
CA PHE A 237 7.40 2.36 -11.19
C PHE A 237 7.94 3.10 -9.96
N ASN A 238 8.32 4.34 -10.09
CA ASN A 238 8.76 5.24 -9.03
C ASN A 238 8.06 6.57 -9.22
N CYS A 239 8.00 7.37 -8.17
CA CYS A 239 7.46 8.72 -8.25
C CYS A 239 8.39 9.67 -7.51
N ALA A 240 8.57 10.86 -8.06
CA ALA A 240 9.23 11.97 -7.38
C ALA A 240 8.26 13.14 -7.24
N ASN A 241 8.62 14.11 -6.40
CA ASN A 241 8.06 15.45 -6.45
C ASN A 241 6.54 15.55 -6.26
N CYS A 242 5.94 14.84 -5.29
CA CYS A 242 4.53 15.02 -5.01
C CYS A 242 4.29 16.37 -4.37
N HIS A 243 3.25 17.06 -4.83
CA HIS A 243 2.62 18.14 -4.08
C HIS A 243 1.17 17.79 -3.82
N VAL A 244 0.61 18.26 -2.70
CA VAL A 244 -0.82 18.14 -2.45
C VAL A 244 -1.48 19.43 -2.86
N SER A 245 -2.48 19.33 -3.74
CA SER A 245 -3.33 20.45 -4.14
C SER A 245 -4.79 20.09 -3.90
N LEU A 246 -5.60 21.09 -3.53
CA LEU A 246 -7.05 20.95 -3.48
C LEU A 246 -7.66 21.66 -4.68
N ASP A 247 -8.50 20.96 -5.42
CA ASP A 247 -9.30 21.48 -6.51
C ASP A 247 -10.74 21.63 -6.02
N ILE A 248 -11.19 22.88 -5.89
CA ILE A 248 -12.51 23.26 -5.39
C ILE A 248 -13.28 23.94 -6.53
N LYS A 249 -13.90 23.14 -7.39
CA LYS A 249 -14.71 23.65 -8.51
C LYS A 249 -16.13 24.03 -8.12
N GLN A 250 -16.66 23.43 -7.05
CA GLN A 250 -18.01 23.65 -6.54
C GLN A 250 -17.99 23.72 -5.01
N PRO A 251 -18.78 24.61 -4.38
CA PRO A 251 -18.92 24.63 -2.93
C PRO A 251 -19.28 23.25 -2.38
N GLY A 252 -18.55 22.79 -1.37
CA GLY A 252 -18.76 21.47 -0.73
C GLY A 252 -18.19 20.26 -1.48
N LYS A 253 -17.57 20.43 -2.66
CA LYS A 253 -16.88 19.35 -3.38
C LYS A 253 -15.40 19.66 -3.51
N ILE A 254 -14.61 19.03 -2.64
CA ILE A 254 -13.15 19.16 -2.62
C ILE A 254 -12.54 17.92 -3.28
N LYS A 255 -11.72 18.11 -4.30
CA LYS A 255 -10.91 17.04 -4.88
C LYS A 255 -9.46 17.23 -4.49
N VAL A 256 -8.82 16.20 -3.94
CA VAL A 256 -7.38 16.21 -3.69
C VAL A 256 -6.65 15.74 -4.95
N ILE A 257 -5.58 16.43 -5.33
CA ILE A 257 -4.74 16.10 -6.47
C ILE A 257 -3.30 15.97 -5.99
N PHE A 258 -2.63 14.94 -6.50
CA PHE A 258 -1.23 14.65 -6.23
C PHE A 258 -0.41 14.68 -7.53
N PRO A 259 -0.06 15.86 -8.06
CA PRO A 259 0.91 15.95 -9.14
C PRO A 259 2.21 15.30 -8.68
N SER A 260 2.74 14.38 -9.47
CA SER A 260 4.02 13.72 -9.20
C SER A 260 4.69 13.37 -10.52
N ASP A 261 6.01 13.28 -10.50
CA ASP A 261 6.79 12.92 -11.67
C ASP A 261 7.00 11.40 -11.70
N PRO A 262 6.40 10.68 -12.66
CA PRO A 262 6.62 9.24 -12.80
C PRO A 262 8.04 8.95 -13.30
N LEU A 263 8.65 7.90 -12.76
CA LEU A 263 9.97 7.42 -13.17
C LEU A 263 9.98 5.90 -13.22
N PHE A 264 10.39 5.28 -14.33
CA PHE A 264 10.67 3.85 -14.36
C PHE A 264 12.15 3.60 -14.16
N THR A 265 12.51 3.07 -12.99
CA THR A 265 13.91 2.83 -12.62
C THR A 265 14.07 1.53 -11.85
N PHE A 266 15.32 1.14 -11.66
CA PHE A 266 15.75 -0.02 -10.88
C PHE A 266 16.96 0.42 -10.07
N LYS A 267 16.84 0.38 -8.74
CA LYS A 267 17.92 0.80 -7.84
C LYS A 267 18.05 -0.15 -6.67
N ILE A 268 19.28 -0.60 -6.45
CA ILE A 268 19.72 -1.38 -5.29
C ILE A 268 20.25 -0.41 -4.24
N GLY A 269 19.66 -0.42 -3.05
CA GLY A 269 20.09 0.39 -1.91
C GLY A 269 20.40 -0.47 -0.70
N ARG A 270 21.02 0.15 0.31
CA ARG A 270 21.17 -0.43 1.64
C ARG A 270 19.80 -0.52 2.30
N ASN A 271 19.51 -1.65 2.87
CA ASN A 271 18.31 -1.84 3.68
C ASN A 271 18.54 -1.25 5.08
N ILE A 272 17.88 -0.14 5.37
CA ILE A 272 17.91 0.49 6.70
C ILE A 272 16.81 -0.03 7.64
N ASP A 273 15.84 -0.77 7.10
CA ASP A 273 14.69 -1.34 7.82
C ASP A 273 14.82 -2.86 7.92
N ARG A 274 15.92 -3.31 8.52
CA ARG A 274 16.19 -4.75 8.69
C ARG A 274 15.32 -5.29 9.83
N GLY A 275 14.50 -6.28 9.48
CA GLY A 275 13.67 -7.01 10.42
C GLY A 275 13.80 -8.52 10.20
N PRO A 276 13.18 -9.36 11.06
CA PRO A 276 13.25 -10.82 10.93
C PRO A 276 12.83 -11.35 9.56
N ASN A 277 11.88 -10.68 8.90
CA ASN A 277 11.37 -11.04 7.57
C ASN A 277 11.92 -10.18 6.43
N ASN A 278 12.74 -9.19 6.75
CA ASN A 278 13.48 -8.39 5.79
C ASN A 278 14.96 -8.31 6.20
N PRO A 279 15.67 -9.47 6.31
CA PRO A 279 16.98 -9.51 6.95
C PRO A 279 18.11 -9.03 6.02
N TYR A 280 17.80 -8.76 4.76
CA TYR A 280 18.78 -8.49 3.71
C TYR A 280 19.56 -7.20 3.95
N GLU A 281 20.86 -7.19 3.65
CA GLU A 281 21.69 -5.98 3.68
C GLU A 281 21.37 -5.03 2.52
N TYR A 282 21.07 -5.59 1.35
CA TYR A 282 20.74 -4.86 0.13
C TYR A 282 19.38 -5.28 -0.42
N ASN A 283 18.54 -4.27 -0.68
CA ASN A 283 17.21 -4.40 -1.24
C ASN A 283 17.06 -3.51 -2.47
N LEU A 284 15.99 -3.75 -3.23
CA LEU A 284 15.48 -2.72 -4.10
C LEU A 284 14.93 -1.55 -3.29
N VAL A 285 15.16 -0.35 -3.80
CA VAL A 285 14.68 0.89 -3.18
C VAL A 285 13.84 1.69 -4.17
N ARG A 286 12.79 2.33 -3.66
CA ARG A 286 11.88 3.16 -4.46
C ARG A 286 11.90 4.57 -3.92
N HIS A 287 11.95 5.54 -4.83
CA HIS A 287 11.71 6.92 -4.47
C HIS A 287 10.23 7.10 -4.10
N THR A 288 9.97 7.59 -2.90
CA THR A 288 8.66 8.05 -2.46
C THR A 288 8.54 9.53 -2.79
N PRO A 289 7.40 9.99 -3.32
CA PRO A 289 7.34 11.32 -3.89
C PRO A 289 7.15 12.42 -2.84
N MET A 290 7.89 12.42 -1.73
CA MET A 290 7.78 13.49 -0.71
C MET A 290 8.82 14.58 -0.95
N LYS A 291 8.46 15.83 -0.66
CA LYS A 291 9.30 17.03 -0.60
C LYS A 291 9.00 17.81 0.67
N LYS A 292 9.90 18.71 1.04
CA LYS A 292 9.73 19.60 2.19
C LYS A 292 8.46 20.47 2.11
N ASP A 293 8.06 20.86 0.90
CA ASP A 293 6.90 21.70 0.63
C ASP A 293 5.69 20.93 0.06
N SER A 294 5.71 19.58 0.10
CA SER A 294 4.59 18.75 -0.38
C SER A 294 3.25 19.14 0.25
N LEU A 295 3.27 19.60 1.50
CA LEU A 295 2.08 19.97 2.28
C LEU A 295 1.91 21.50 2.44
N ALA A 296 2.68 22.31 1.70
CA ALA A 296 2.67 23.76 1.85
C ALA A 296 1.30 24.39 1.55
N SER A 297 0.52 23.80 0.63
CA SER A 297 -0.82 24.28 0.28
C SER A 297 -1.79 24.28 1.48
N PHE A 298 -1.61 23.38 2.45
CA PHE A 298 -2.45 23.32 3.66
C PHE A 298 -2.35 24.59 4.50
N ARG A 299 -1.22 25.30 4.47
CA ARG A 299 -1.09 26.60 5.14
C ARG A 299 -2.08 27.61 4.60
N TYR A 300 -2.21 27.70 3.27
CA TYR A 300 -3.14 28.61 2.62
C TYR A 300 -4.59 28.23 2.92
N PHE A 301 -4.95 26.95 2.78
CA PHE A 301 -6.30 26.49 3.07
C PHE A 301 -6.70 26.67 4.54
N GLN A 302 -5.75 26.50 5.47
CA GLN A 302 -6.01 26.77 6.88
C GLN A 302 -6.34 28.24 7.13
N ALA A 303 -5.66 29.18 6.46
CA ALA A 303 -5.97 30.60 6.57
C ALA A 303 -7.42 30.89 6.11
N VAL A 304 -7.83 30.30 5.00
CA VAL A 304 -9.20 30.45 4.46
C VAL A 304 -10.25 29.87 5.40
N LEU A 305 -10.00 28.67 5.97
CA LEU A 305 -11.00 27.94 6.75
C LEU A 305 -11.05 28.34 8.23
N LYS A 306 -9.92 28.73 8.83
CA LYS A 306 -9.79 29.00 10.27
C LYS A 306 -9.44 30.47 10.58
N GLY A 307 -9.33 31.33 9.57
CA GLY A 307 -8.96 32.74 9.74
C GLY A 307 -7.49 32.98 10.11
N ALA A 308 -6.68 31.92 10.22
CA ALA A 308 -5.26 32.01 10.55
C ALA A 308 -4.45 30.95 9.77
N PRO A 309 -3.31 31.31 9.16
CA PRO A 309 -2.51 30.37 8.39
C PRO A 309 -1.88 29.29 9.28
N GLY A 310 -1.76 28.06 8.76
CA GLY A 310 -0.98 27.00 9.40
C GLY A 310 0.53 27.29 9.41
N PRO A 311 1.38 26.42 9.97
CA PRO A 311 2.84 26.62 10.01
C PRO A 311 3.44 26.90 8.63
N LYS A 312 4.48 27.75 8.57
CA LYS A 312 5.22 28.04 7.32
C LYS A 312 5.93 26.80 6.76
N ASP A 313 6.40 25.93 7.62
CA ASP A 313 7.15 24.72 7.29
C ASP A 313 6.49 23.50 7.94
N LEU A 314 5.38 23.03 7.36
CA LEU A 314 4.59 21.95 7.95
C LEU A 314 5.34 20.61 8.00
N VAL A 315 6.29 20.38 7.07
CA VAL A 315 7.17 19.21 7.03
C VAL A 315 8.55 19.59 7.61
N SER A 316 8.56 20.18 8.81
CA SER A 316 9.76 20.76 9.41
C SER A 316 10.83 19.74 9.81
N ASN A 317 10.48 18.46 9.95
CA ASN A 317 11.41 17.36 10.24
C ASN A 317 11.62 16.43 9.04
N TYR A 318 11.64 17.01 7.83
CA TYR A 318 11.81 16.30 6.56
C TYR A 318 13.07 15.40 6.52
N ASP A 319 14.20 15.87 7.07
CA ASP A 319 15.47 15.13 7.05
C ASP A 319 15.54 13.91 7.98
N ALA A 320 14.49 13.64 8.78
CA ALA A 320 14.48 12.50 9.69
C ALA A 320 14.31 11.15 8.97
N LEU A 321 13.60 11.14 7.85
CA LEU A 321 13.27 9.93 7.08
C LEU A 321 13.75 10.05 5.64
N PRO A 322 14.20 8.96 5.00
CA PRO A 322 14.60 9.00 3.60
C PRO A 322 13.37 9.03 2.67
N THR A 323 13.56 9.58 1.46
CA THR A 323 12.62 9.42 0.34
C THR A 323 12.93 8.17 -0.48
N TRP A 324 14.17 7.70 -0.48
CA TRP A 324 14.51 6.37 -0.99
C TRP A 324 14.28 5.31 0.08
N ASN A 325 13.26 4.47 -0.10
CA ASN A 325 12.85 3.49 0.89
C ASN A 325 12.90 2.08 0.31
N SER A 326 13.03 1.05 1.15
CA SER A 326 12.94 -0.34 0.66
C SER A 326 11.63 -0.56 -0.13
N ALA A 327 11.72 -1.34 -1.21
CA ALA A 327 10.65 -1.52 -2.18
C ALA A 327 10.08 -2.95 -2.19
N SER A 328 8.81 -3.08 -1.85
CA SER A 328 7.99 -4.27 -2.14
C SER A 328 7.49 -4.22 -3.59
N VAL A 329 8.35 -4.64 -4.53
CA VAL A 329 8.04 -4.63 -5.97
C VAL A 329 7.18 -5.83 -6.36
N HIS A 330 6.34 -5.67 -7.37
CA HIS A 330 5.49 -6.73 -7.93
C HIS A 330 5.76 -6.88 -9.43
N SER A 331 7.03 -7.04 -9.77
CA SER A 331 7.53 -7.12 -11.15
C SER A 331 8.46 -8.32 -11.34
N ILE A 332 8.18 -9.40 -10.60
CA ILE A 332 9.05 -10.58 -10.52
C ILE A 332 9.04 -11.36 -11.82
N GLN A 333 10.22 -11.80 -12.25
CA GLN A 333 10.49 -12.61 -13.44
C GLN A 333 11.44 -13.76 -13.10
N LEU A 334 11.35 -14.81 -13.90
CA LEU A 334 12.36 -15.88 -13.92
C LEU A 334 13.69 -15.34 -14.46
N ASP A 335 13.64 -14.65 -15.59
CA ASP A 335 14.81 -14.13 -16.30
C ASP A 335 14.78 -12.59 -16.29
N THR A 336 15.81 -11.99 -15.73
CA THR A 336 16.02 -10.53 -15.70
C THR A 336 17.38 -10.21 -16.32
N PRO A 337 17.67 -8.95 -16.66
CA PRO A 337 19.03 -8.56 -17.02
C PRO A 337 20.05 -8.89 -15.91
N GLN A 338 19.69 -8.70 -14.63
CA GLN A 338 20.58 -8.80 -13.48
C GLN A 338 20.99 -10.24 -13.15
N ASN A 339 20.12 -11.23 -13.41
CA ASN A 339 20.38 -12.62 -13.06
C ASN A 339 21.04 -13.45 -14.19
N ARG A 340 21.40 -12.83 -15.33
CA ARG A 340 22.06 -13.52 -16.46
C ARG A 340 23.48 -13.99 -16.16
N SER A 341 24.24 -13.20 -15.39
CA SER A 341 25.63 -13.52 -15.02
C SER A 341 26.05 -12.69 -13.79
N CYS A 342 27.11 -13.09 -13.08
CA CYS A 342 27.64 -12.27 -11.99
C CYS A 342 27.99 -10.85 -12.46
N ASN A 343 28.59 -10.73 -13.65
CA ASN A 343 28.96 -9.47 -14.26
C ASN A 343 27.79 -8.73 -14.93
N ALA A 344 26.55 -9.22 -14.84
CA ALA A 344 25.37 -8.43 -15.18
C ALA A 344 24.88 -7.56 -14.01
N CYS A 345 25.42 -7.79 -12.81
CA CYS A 345 25.23 -6.94 -11.63
C CYS A 345 26.55 -6.32 -11.16
N HIS A 346 27.62 -7.11 -11.13
CA HIS A 346 28.95 -6.66 -10.72
C HIS A 346 29.59 -5.74 -11.78
N GLY A 347 30.11 -4.60 -11.34
CA GLY A 347 30.69 -3.57 -12.21
C GLY A 347 29.67 -2.61 -12.83
N HIS A 348 28.39 -2.73 -12.49
CA HIS A 348 27.30 -1.93 -13.05
C HIS A 348 26.79 -0.90 -12.03
N LYS A 349 27.47 0.26 -11.94
CA LYS A 349 27.16 1.34 -10.99
C LYS A 349 25.72 1.83 -11.12
N GLU A 350 25.18 1.85 -12.33
CA GLU A 350 23.84 2.32 -12.67
C GLU A 350 22.71 1.55 -11.95
N LEU A 351 22.96 0.30 -11.54
CA LEU A 351 22.00 -0.51 -10.80
C LEU A 351 21.90 -0.15 -9.32
N PHE A 352 22.87 0.58 -8.78
CA PHE A 352 22.93 0.91 -7.37
C PHE A 352 22.51 2.36 -7.13
N LEU A 353 21.89 2.62 -5.98
CA LEU A 353 21.60 3.96 -5.52
C LEU A 353 22.89 4.58 -4.98
N THR A 354 23.38 5.61 -5.64
CA THR A 354 24.60 6.34 -5.26
C THR A 354 24.28 7.80 -4.94
N LYS A 355 25.26 8.54 -4.43
CA LYS A 355 25.10 9.98 -4.16
C LYS A 355 24.73 10.77 -5.43
N ALA A 356 25.15 10.29 -6.61
CA ALA A 356 24.85 10.94 -7.88
C ALA A 356 23.38 10.77 -8.32
N ASP A 357 22.65 9.83 -7.72
CA ASP A 357 21.24 9.58 -8.01
C ASP A 357 20.30 10.38 -7.10
N LEU A 358 20.83 11.10 -6.10
CA LEU A 358 20.03 11.92 -5.19
C LEU A 358 19.70 13.27 -5.85
N ALA A 359 18.43 13.66 -5.79
CA ALA A 359 17.98 14.92 -6.37
C ALA A 359 18.30 16.10 -5.44
N PRO A 360 18.49 17.32 -5.97
CA PRO A 360 18.50 18.52 -5.14
C PRO A 360 17.21 18.63 -4.31
N GLY A 361 17.34 18.73 -2.99
CA GLY A 361 16.20 18.76 -2.06
C GLY A 361 15.78 17.38 -1.51
N ASP A 362 16.48 16.31 -1.87
CA ASP A 362 16.35 15.03 -1.16
C ASP A 362 16.80 15.16 0.31
N PRO A 363 16.16 14.44 1.25
CA PRO A 363 16.52 14.51 2.66
C PRO A 363 17.91 13.91 2.90
N ALA A 364 18.63 14.47 3.87
CA ALA A 364 19.94 13.98 4.29
C ALA A 364 19.90 12.50 4.72
N ALA A 365 18.76 12.01 5.21
CA ALA A 365 18.56 10.61 5.56
C ALA A 365 18.79 9.63 4.38
N ASN A 366 18.65 10.05 3.12
CA ASN A 366 18.95 9.21 1.96
C ASN A 366 20.41 8.74 1.94
N LEU A 367 21.34 9.46 2.57
CA LEU A 367 22.74 9.05 2.70
C LEU A 367 22.93 7.73 3.47
N LYS A 368 21.93 7.31 4.26
CA LYS A 368 21.93 6.01 4.95
C LYS A 368 21.63 4.85 3.98
N VAL A 369 20.94 5.13 2.89
CA VAL A 369 20.40 4.17 1.92
C VAL A 369 21.35 3.97 0.73
N ILE A 370 22.20 4.95 0.41
CA ILE A 370 23.14 4.84 -0.72
C ILE A 370 24.17 3.71 -0.52
N VAL A 371 24.59 3.12 -1.64
CA VAL A 371 25.67 2.14 -1.72
C VAL A 371 26.97 2.87 -2.03
N LYS A 372 27.92 2.83 -1.09
CA LYS A 372 29.21 3.53 -1.20
C LYS A 372 30.24 2.77 -2.02
N LYS A 373 30.22 1.44 -1.96
CA LYS A 373 31.16 0.56 -2.66
C LYS A 373 30.38 -0.35 -3.59
N ILE A 374 30.54 -0.12 -4.89
CA ILE A 374 29.94 -0.97 -5.92
C ILE A 374 30.78 -2.25 -6.04
N PRO A 375 30.15 -3.44 -6.12
CA PRO A 375 30.87 -4.68 -6.37
C PRO A 375 31.65 -4.58 -7.68
N ALA A 376 32.96 -4.84 -7.64
CA ALA A 376 33.79 -4.88 -8.84
C ALA A 376 33.40 -6.08 -9.72
N LYS A 377 33.67 -5.99 -11.03
CA LYS A 377 33.55 -7.12 -11.95
C LYS A 377 34.30 -8.33 -11.40
N ILE A 378 33.65 -9.48 -11.45
CA ILE A 378 34.26 -10.76 -11.13
C ILE A 378 35.21 -11.12 -12.25
N LYS A 379 36.50 -11.26 -11.92
CA LYS A 379 37.51 -11.81 -12.82
C LYS A 379 37.29 -13.33 -12.90
N ARG A 380 37.27 -13.85 -14.12
CA ARG A 380 37.19 -15.30 -14.36
C ARG A 380 38.54 -15.95 -14.13
#